data_AF-A0A8J2KQB3-F1
#
_entry.id   AF-A0A8J2KQB3-F1
#
_cell.length_a   1.000
_cell.length_b   1.000
_cell.length_c   1.000
_cell.angle_alpha   90.00
_cell.angle_beta   90.00
_cell.angle_gamma   90.00
#
_symmetry.space_group_name_H-M   'P 1'
#
loop_
_entity.id
_entity.type
_entity.pdbx_description
1 polymer ?
#
loop_
_entity_poly.entity_id
_entity_poly.type
_entity_poly.pdbx_seq_one_letter_code
_entity_poly.pdbx_strand_id
1 'polypeptide(L)'
;TPTFSIMVHLGDNEGEEATLVVSYNLDYPATAPPIYHLSIPWLPAEQKETICRNLDELYLSHMGEPIVYYWVEKLRELLLEMRPEKLEPISNKLIDPVTSSTNLDDGDQTYDWTDQLDSSSWRNKSELKGKNSNVGTSLPDIFTGDPYTDRKSTFQAHLARIHSVDQM
;
A
#
# COMPACT_ATOMS: atom_id res chain seq x y z
N THR A 1 -12.90 -7.30 -8.48
CA THR A 1 -11.47 -7.55 -8.23
C THR A 1 -11.35 -8.27 -6.89
N PRO A 2 -10.38 -9.19 -6.72
CA PRO A 2 -10.17 -9.82 -5.42
C PRO A 2 -9.74 -8.77 -4.40
N THR A 3 -10.39 -8.80 -3.24
CA THR A 3 -10.15 -7.88 -2.11
C THR A 3 -9.93 -8.71 -0.87
N PHE A 4 -8.98 -8.31 -0.04
CA PHE A 4 -8.66 -8.95 1.23
C PHE A 4 -8.34 -7.89 2.27
N SER A 5 -8.55 -8.23 3.54
CA SER A 5 -8.25 -7.37 4.69
C SER A 5 -7.08 -7.94 5.48
N ILE A 6 -6.17 -7.06 5.87
CA ILE A 6 -5.03 -7.35 6.72
C ILE A 6 -5.24 -6.58 8.01
N MET A 7 -5.27 -7.28 9.14
CA MET A 7 -5.36 -6.66 10.46
C MET A 7 -3.99 -6.72 11.14
N VAL A 8 -3.53 -5.57 11.61
CA VAL A 8 -2.27 -5.40 12.33
C VAL A 8 -2.60 -5.01 13.76
N HIS A 9 -2.19 -5.84 14.72
CA HIS A 9 -2.38 -5.59 16.15
C HIS A 9 -1.09 -5.05 16.77
N LEU A 10 -1.17 -3.95 17.51
CA LEU A 10 -0.01 -3.28 18.12
C LEU A 10 0.26 -3.72 19.57
N GLY A 11 -0.48 -4.71 20.05
CA GLY A 11 -0.37 -5.32 21.37
C GLY A 11 -1.51 -6.31 21.61
N ASP A 12 -1.68 -6.73 22.86
CA ASP A 12 -2.77 -7.64 23.27
C ASP A 12 -4.11 -6.91 23.48
N ASN A 13 -4.15 -5.58 23.28
CA ASN A 13 -5.34 -4.76 23.52
C ASN A 13 -6.20 -4.66 22.25
N GLU A 14 -7.50 -4.97 22.35
CA GLU A 14 -8.50 -4.85 21.26
C GLU A 14 -8.71 -3.42 20.73
N GLY A 15 -8.06 -2.40 21.32
CA GLY A 15 -8.20 -0.99 20.90
C GLY A 15 -7.10 -0.47 19.97
N GLU A 16 -6.00 -1.19 19.81
CA GLU A 16 -4.81 -0.75 19.07
C GLU A 16 -4.63 -1.55 17.78
N GLU A 17 -5.73 -1.70 17.03
CA GLU A 17 -5.74 -2.40 15.74
C GLU A 17 -5.76 -1.43 14.56
N ALA A 18 -5.08 -1.84 13.50
CA ALA A 18 -5.07 -1.18 12.20
C ALA A 18 -5.55 -2.17 11.14
N THR A 19 -6.51 -1.76 10.33
CA THR A 19 -7.03 -2.57 9.23
C THR A 19 -6.61 -1.96 7.89
N LEU A 20 -5.85 -2.72 7.11
CA LEU A 20 -5.48 -2.42 5.74
C LEU A 20 -6.27 -3.32 4.79
N VAL A 21 -7.23 -2.76 4.07
CA VAL A 21 -7.99 -3.46 3.04
C VAL A 21 -7.31 -3.22 1.70
N VAL A 22 -6.98 -4.28 0.97
CA VAL A 22 -6.27 -4.21 -0.31
C VAL A 22 -7.08 -4.92 -1.39
N SER A 23 -7.16 -4.31 -2.57
CA SER A 23 -7.73 -4.93 -3.77
C SER A 23 -6.76 -4.86 -4.94
N TYR A 24 -6.67 -5.97 -5.68
CA TYR A 24 -5.76 -6.08 -6.82
C TYR A 24 -6.42 -5.60 -8.10
N ASN A 25 -5.74 -4.67 -8.76
CA ASN A 25 -6.08 -4.22 -10.11
C ASN A 25 -5.56 -5.22 -11.13
N LEU A 26 -6.11 -5.21 -12.35
CA LEU A 26 -5.62 -6.03 -13.47
C LEU A 26 -4.16 -5.69 -13.84
N ASP A 27 -3.75 -4.46 -13.53
CA ASP A 27 -2.45 -3.89 -13.89
C ASP A 27 -1.40 -4.00 -12.76
N TYR A 28 -1.78 -4.56 -11.59
CA TYR A 28 -0.85 -4.82 -10.49
C TYR A 28 -0.18 -6.21 -10.67
N PRO A 29 1.12 -6.37 -10.37
CA PRO A 29 2.08 -5.37 -9.86
C PRO A 29 2.81 -4.57 -10.94
N ALA A 30 2.53 -4.81 -12.23
CA ALA A 30 3.36 -4.34 -13.33
C ALA A 30 3.35 -2.82 -13.54
N THR A 31 2.17 -2.19 -13.63
CA THR A 31 2.04 -0.78 -14.03
C THR A 31 1.17 0.07 -13.11
N ALA A 32 0.50 -0.55 -12.12
CA ALA A 32 -0.32 0.15 -11.15
C ALA A 32 -0.15 -0.41 -9.73
N PRO A 33 -0.26 0.43 -8.67
CA PRO A 33 -0.31 -0.05 -7.29
C PRO A 33 -1.64 -0.80 -7.03
N PRO A 34 -1.72 -1.60 -5.96
CA PRO A 34 -2.99 -2.06 -5.42
C PRO A 34 -3.84 -0.88 -4.97
N ILE A 35 -5.16 -1.00 -5.02
CA ILE A 35 -6.05 -0.05 -4.33
C ILE A 35 -6.09 -0.45 -2.86
N TYR A 36 -5.88 0.49 -1.95
CA TYR A 36 -5.94 0.24 -0.51
C TYR A 36 -6.90 1.19 0.21
N HIS A 37 -7.38 0.74 1.37
CA HIS A 37 -8.11 1.53 2.35
C HIS A 37 -7.54 1.25 3.74
N LEU A 38 -7.18 2.31 4.47
CA LEU A 38 -6.54 2.23 5.78
C LEU A 38 -7.48 2.75 6.86
N SER A 39 -7.81 1.90 7.83
CA SER A 39 -8.60 2.25 9.00
C SER A 39 -7.78 2.02 10.28
N ILE A 40 -7.51 3.10 11.02
CA ILE A 40 -6.76 3.07 12.29
C ILE A 40 -7.52 3.94 13.32
N PRO A 41 -8.53 3.42 14.02
CA PRO A 41 -9.44 4.23 14.83
C PRO A 41 -8.76 5.06 15.94
N TRP A 42 -7.63 4.57 16.47
CA TRP A 42 -6.89 5.17 17.58
C TRP A 42 -5.84 6.21 17.17
N LEU A 43 -5.57 6.37 15.88
CA LEU A 43 -4.51 7.25 15.38
C LEU A 43 -5.08 8.55 14.77
N PRO A 44 -4.51 9.73 15.09
CA PRO A 44 -4.92 11.01 14.50
C PRO A 44 -4.79 11.03 12.97
N ALA A 45 -5.57 11.90 12.32
CA ALA A 45 -5.59 12.01 10.86
C ALA A 45 -4.23 12.40 10.25
N GLU A 46 -3.50 13.32 10.89
CA GLU A 46 -2.16 13.77 10.44
C GLU A 46 -1.15 12.61 10.36
N GLN A 47 -1.21 11.72 11.36
CA GLN A 47 -0.34 10.55 11.42
C GLN A 47 -0.76 9.49 10.37
N LYS A 48 -2.06 9.32 10.12
CA LYS A 48 -2.57 8.49 9.02
C LYS A 48 -2.12 9.00 7.66
N GLU A 49 -2.17 10.30 7.42
CA GLU A 49 -1.70 10.92 6.18
C GLU A 49 -0.21 10.63 5.96
N THR A 50 0.58 10.73 7.03
CA THR A 50 2.00 10.36 7.00
C THR A 50 2.18 8.88 6.60
N ILE A 51 1.38 7.98 7.16
CA ILE A 51 1.41 6.55 6.78
C ILE A 51 1.06 6.37 5.30
N CYS A 52 -0.06 6.93 4.83
CA CYS A 52 -0.49 6.79 3.43
C CYS A 52 0.58 7.29 2.46
N ARG A 53 1.16 8.46 2.74
CA ARG A 53 2.26 9.01 1.93
C ARG A 53 3.47 8.07 1.88
N ASN A 54 3.84 7.47 3.01
CA ASN A 54 4.93 6.48 3.05
C ASN A 54 4.60 5.23 2.23
N LEU A 55 3.35 4.75 2.25
CA LEU A 55 2.94 3.61 1.43
C LEU A 55 3.02 3.92 -0.08
N ASP A 56 2.66 5.13 -0.47
CA ASP A 56 2.74 5.59 -1.86
C ASP A 56 4.20 5.73 -2.33
N GLU A 57 5.08 6.31 -1.49
CA GLU A 57 6.53 6.39 -1.74
C GLU A 57 7.16 4.99 -1.86
N LEU A 58 6.70 4.04 -1.05
CA LEU A 58 7.15 2.65 -1.08
C LEU A 58 6.78 1.98 -2.41
N TYR A 59 5.56 2.22 -2.93
CA TYR A 59 5.17 1.71 -4.25
C TYR A 59 6.12 2.20 -5.34
N LEU A 60 6.45 3.49 -5.36
CA LEU A 60 7.37 4.05 -6.37
C LEU A 60 8.76 3.40 -6.31
N SER A 61 9.20 3.04 -5.11
CA SER A 61 10.50 2.39 -4.87
C SER A 61 10.51 0.92 -5.31
N HIS A 62 9.36 0.25 -5.28
CA HIS A 62 9.18 -1.17 -5.58
C HIS A 62 8.22 -1.42 -6.76
N MET A 63 8.19 -0.50 -7.74
CA MET A 63 7.31 -0.63 -8.89
C MET A 63 7.66 -1.88 -9.71
N GLY A 64 6.65 -2.67 -10.09
CA GLY A 64 6.84 -3.95 -10.77
C GLY A 64 6.94 -5.16 -9.83
N GLU A 65 7.07 -4.94 -8.52
CA GLU A 65 7.15 -6.00 -7.50
C GLU A 65 5.86 -6.14 -6.69
N PRO A 66 5.60 -7.31 -6.07
CA PRO A 66 4.48 -7.48 -5.15
C PRO A 66 4.71 -6.70 -3.83
N ILE A 67 4.19 -5.46 -3.76
CA ILE A 67 4.50 -4.51 -2.68
C ILE A 67 3.78 -4.75 -1.34
N VAL A 68 2.69 -5.54 -1.32
CA VAL A 68 1.78 -5.63 -0.15
C VAL A 68 2.49 -6.03 1.13
N TYR A 69 3.46 -6.96 1.05
CA TYR A 69 4.24 -7.36 2.23
C TYR A 69 5.00 -6.17 2.83
N TYR A 70 5.66 -5.38 1.97
CA TYR A 70 6.40 -4.21 2.41
C TYR A 70 5.48 -3.13 2.99
N TRP A 71 4.27 -2.96 2.46
CA TRP A 71 3.27 -2.09 3.06
C TRP A 71 2.90 -2.51 4.48
N VAL A 72 2.70 -3.80 4.71
CA VAL A 72 2.37 -4.32 6.05
C VAL A 72 3.54 -4.11 7.02
N GLU A 73 4.76 -4.41 6.59
CA GLU A 73 5.95 -4.21 7.42
C GLU A 73 6.18 -2.72 7.73
N LYS A 74 6.04 -1.85 6.73
CA LYS A 74 6.18 -0.40 6.92
C LYS A 74 5.08 0.16 7.80
N LEU A 75 3.84 -0.30 7.63
CA LEU A 75 2.71 0.04 8.48
C LEU A 75 3.01 -0.36 9.93
N ARG A 76 3.47 -1.58 10.16
CA ARG A 76 3.82 -2.05 11.51
C ARG A 76 4.91 -1.20 12.17
N GLU A 77 5.95 -0.83 11.42
CA GLU A 77 7.02 0.04 11.90
C GLU A 77 6.48 1.41 12.34
N LEU A 78 5.72 2.08 11.46
CA LEU A 78 5.17 3.41 11.73
C LEU A 78 4.17 3.41 12.88
N LEU A 79 3.31 2.39 12.98
CA LEU A 79 2.38 2.26 14.09
C LEU A 79 3.12 2.11 15.42
N LEU A 80 4.25 1.38 15.44
CA LEU A 80 5.04 1.20 16.65
C LEU A 80 5.71 2.51 17.10
N GLU A 81 6.19 3.32 16.16
CA GLU A 81 6.80 4.63 16.42
C GLU A 81 5.78 5.66 16.91
N MET A 82 4.59 5.67 16.31
CA MET A 82 3.51 6.62 16.63
C MET A 82 2.70 6.20 17.86
N ARG A 83 2.96 5.00 18.40
CA ARG A 83 2.33 4.56 19.64
C ARG A 83 2.67 5.55 20.74
N PRO A 84 1.69 6.05 21.51
CA PRO A 84 1.99 6.74 22.75
C PRO A 84 2.65 5.71 23.65
N GLU A 85 3.98 5.77 23.77
CA GLU A 85 4.69 5.01 24.77
C GLU A 85 4.00 5.29 26.11
N LYS A 86 3.56 4.23 26.78
CA LYS A 86 3.06 4.32 28.14
C LYS A 86 4.27 4.61 29.02
N LEU A 87 4.75 5.85 28.97
CA LEU A 87 5.81 6.34 29.84
C LEU A 87 5.27 6.20 31.26
N GLU A 88 5.83 5.26 32.01
CA GLU A 88 5.65 5.14 33.45
C GLU A 88 5.91 6.53 34.08
N PRO A 89 4.99 7.07 34.91
CA PRO A 89 5.19 8.39 35.49
C PRO A 89 6.33 8.31 36.50
N ILE A 90 7.43 8.99 36.22
CA ILE A 90 8.39 9.38 37.26
C ILE A 90 7.63 10.36 38.15
N SER A 91 7.03 9.83 39.22
CA SER A 91 6.48 10.61 40.33
C SER A 91 7.58 11.56 40.82
N ASN A 92 7.41 12.86 40.57
CA ASN A 92 7.76 13.89 41.54
C ASN A 92 6.89 15.13 41.30
N LYS A 93 6.33 15.59 42.42
CA LYS A 93 5.22 16.52 42.56
C LYS A 93 5.65 17.98 42.46
N LEU A 94 4.75 18.81 41.90
CA LEU A 94 4.56 20.26 42.08
C LEU A 94 5.56 21.12 41.29
N ILE A 95 5.14 22.06 40.44
CA ILE A 95 4.47 23.33 40.78
C ILE A 95 3.70 23.88 39.54
N ASP A 96 2.43 24.26 39.69
CA ASP A 96 1.72 25.15 38.74
C ASP A 96 2.08 26.63 39.06
N PRO A 97 2.03 27.60 38.12
CA PRO A 97 0.73 28.15 37.73
C PRO A 97 0.60 28.67 36.27
N VAL A 98 -0.67 28.79 35.87
CA VAL A 98 -1.28 29.88 35.08
C VAL A 98 -1.63 29.64 33.60
N THR A 99 -2.91 29.32 33.42
CA THR A 99 -3.92 29.98 32.55
C THR A 99 -3.55 30.27 31.10
N SER A 100 -4.26 29.60 30.17
CA SER A 100 -4.85 30.22 28.98
C SER A 100 -5.98 29.33 28.43
N SER A 101 -7.22 29.76 28.72
CA SER A 101 -8.43 29.72 27.89
C SER A 101 -8.22 29.38 26.39
N THR A 102 -9.08 28.70 25.64
CA THR A 102 -10.56 28.74 25.60
C THR A 102 -11.12 27.78 24.53
N ASN A 103 -12.39 27.40 24.70
CA ASN A 103 -13.43 27.09 23.71
C ASN A 103 -13.53 25.69 23.07
N LEU A 104 -14.62 25.04 23.47
CA LEU A 104 -15.32 23.94 22.82
C LEU A 104 -16.01 24.50 21.56
N ASP A 105 -15.85 23.82 20.43
CA ASP A 105 -16.81 23.93 19.33
C ASP A 105 -17.00 22.56 18.68
N ASP A 106 -18.29 22.25 18.52
CA ASP A 106 -18.91 21.01 18.10
C ASP A 106 -19.03 21.03 16.57
N GLY A 107 -18.58 19.99 15.90
CA GLY A 107 -18.51 19.99 14.44
C GLY A 107 -18.26 18.62 13.86
N ASP A 108 -19.31 17.80 13.84
CA ASP A 108 -19.45 16.61 13.00
C ASP A 108 -19.14 16.99 11.53
N GLN A 109 -18.02 16.50 11.00
CA GLN A 109 -17.71 16.62 9.58
C GLN A 109 -17.43 15.24 9.03
N THR A 110 -18.45 14.74 8.33
CA THR A 110 -18.41 13.53 7.52
C THR A 110 -17.59 13.84 6.27
N TYR A 111 -16.36 13.35 6.19
CA TYR A 111 -15.53 13.53 5.01
C TYR A 111 -15.80 12.39 4.02
N ASP A 112 -16.71 12.64 3.08
CA ASP A 112 -16.91 11.84 1.88
C ASP A 112 -15.99 12.38 0.78
N TRP A 113 -14.99 11.59 0.37
CA TRP A 113 -14.01 11.98 -0.66
C TRP A 113 -14.53 11.71 -2.09
N THR A 114 -15.80 11.36 -2.31
CA THR A 114 -16.23 10.98 -3.69
C THR A 114 -16.44 12.14 -4.67
N ASP A 115 -16.40 13.40 -4.25
CA ASP A 115 -16.66 14.55 -5.15
C ASP A 115 -15.38 15.35 -5.49
N GLN A 116 -14.46 14.74 -6.25
CA GLN A 116 -13.56 15.49 -7.17
C GLN A 116 -12.71 14.63 -8.13
N LEU A 117 -13.18 13.44 -8.54
CA LEU A 117 -12.69 12.85 -9.79
C LEU A 117 -13.67 13.17 -10.91
N ASP A 118 -13.39 14.26 -11.62
CA ASP A 118 -13.92 14.48 -12.97
C ASP A 118 -13.63 13.24 -13.82
N SER A 119 -14.65 12.40 -13.92
CA SER A 119 -14.79 11.31 -14.86
C SER A 119 -14.91 11.87 -16.27
N SER A 120 -13.87 12.53 -16.80
CA SER A 120 -13.80 12.88 -18.23
C SER A 120 -12.43 13.24 -18.80
N SER A 121 -11.33 13.37 -18.05
CA SER A 121 -10.07 13.85 -18.66
C SER A 121 -9.03 12.78 -19.09
N TRP A 122 -9.22 11.48 -18.82
CA TRP A 122 -8.38 10.43 -19.42
C TRP A 122 -9.10 9.60 -20.49
N ARG A 123 -10.39 9.89 -20.75
CA ARG A 123 -11.13 9.28 -21.85
C ARG A 123 -11.11 10.16 -23.08
N ASN A 124 -10.26 9.71 -24.00
CA ASN A 124 -10.37 9.80 -25.46
C ASN A 124 -9.56 10.92 -26.12
N LYS A 125 -8.48 10.53 -26.80
CA LYS A 125 -8.55 10.42 -28.26
C LYS A 125 -7.47 9.49 -28.81
N SER A 126 -7.82 8.24 -29.05
CA SER A 126 -7.21 7.44 -30.11
C SER A 126 -8.31 6.67 -30.83
N GLU A 127 -9.07 7.44 -31.61
CA GLU A 127 -9.67 6.91 -32.83
C GLU A 127 -8.55 6.29 -33.68
N LEU A 128 -8.79 5.05 -34.08
CA LEU A 128 -7.98 4.24 -34.97
C LEU A 128 -7.42 5.06 -36.15
N LYS A 129 -6.10 5.24 -36.19
CA LYS A 129 -5.40 5.41 -37.47
C LYS A 129 -3.98 4.89 -37.34
N GLY A 130 -3.72 3.80 -38.06
CA GLY A 130 -2.42 3.16 -38.09
C GLY A 130 -1.31 4.12 -38.51
N LYS A 131 -0.15 3.98 -37.84
CA LYS A 131 1.20 3.90 -38.40
C LYS A 131 2.24 3.90 -37.26
N ASN A 132 2.99 2.82 -37.24
CA ASN A 132 4.23 2.47 -36.53
C ASN A 132 5.14 3.64 -36.09
N SER A 133 5.63 3.59 -34.84
CA SER A 133 7.01 3.99 -34.48
C SER A 133 7.45 3.38 -33.12
N ASN A 134 8.10 2.21 -33.19
CA ASN A 134 9.27 1.75 -32.44
C ASN A 134 9.58 2.36 -31.04
N VAL A 135 9.17 1.68 -29.97
CA VAL A 135 10.02 1.25 -28.84
C VAL A 135 9.47 -0.11 -28.39
N GLY A 136 10.13 -1.19 -28.84
CA GLY A 136 9.68 -2.55 -28.61
C GLY A 136 10.29 -3.15 -27.35
N THR A 137 9.51 -3.23 -26.28
CA THR A 137 9.72 -4.23 -25.22
C THR A 137 8.61 -5.26 -25.35
N SER A 138 8.82 -6.22 -26.26
CA SER A 138 7.99 -7.42 -26.33
C SER A 138 8.07 -8.14 -24.99
N LEU A 139 6.94 -8.59 -24.46
CA LEU A 139 6.91 -9.50 -23.31
C LEU A 139 7.94 -10.63 -23.53
N PRO A 140 8.76 -10.98 -22.52
CA PRO A 140 9.76 -12.01 -22.68
C PRO A 140 9.08 -13.34 -22.97
N ASP A 141 9.56 -14.02 -24.00
CA ASP A 141 9.01 -15.32 -24.40
C ASP A 141 9.42 -16.39 -23.39
N ILE A 142 8.45 -16.99 -22.70
CA ILE A 142 8.67 -18.05 -21.69
C ILE A 142 8.46 -19.41 -22.36
N PHE A 143 9.55 -20.13 -22.55
CA PHE A 143 9.56 -21.50 -23.04
C PHE A 143 9.36 -22.46 -21.87
N THR A 144 8.22 -23.14 -21.88
CA THR A 144 7.91 -24.17 -20.89
C THR A 144 8.09 -25.54 -21.54
N GLY A 145 8.88 -26.41 -20.89
CA GLY A 145 9.07 -27.79 -21.33
C GLY A 145 7.90 -28.70 -20.93
N ASP A 146 7.90 -29.92 -21.48
CA ASP A 146 6.96 -30.96 -21.07
C ASP A 146 7.23 -31.40 -19.62
N PRO A 147 6.19 -31.62 -18.80
CA PRO A 147 6.36 -32.14 -17.44
C PRO A 147 7.05 -33.52 -17.44
N TYR A 148 8.07 -33.67 -16.62
CA TYR A 148 8.82 -34.91 -16.43
C TYR A 148 8.66 -35.43 -15.00
N THR A 149 8.43 -36.72 -14.80
CA THR A 149 8.24 -37.31 -13.46
C THR A 149 9.36 -38.30 -13.13
N ASP A 150 10.08 -38.06 -12.04
CA ASP A 150 11.05 -38.99 -11.44
C ASP A 150 10.65 -39.33 -10.00
N ARG A 151 10.60 -40.63 -9.66
CA ARG A 151 10.28 -41.12 -8.32
C ARG A 151 9.07 -40.45 -7.64
N LYS A 152 7.97 -40.24 -8.40
CA LYS A 152 6.74 -39.53 -7.99
C LYS A 152 6.87 -38.01 -7.82
N SER A 153 8.02 -37.43 -8.12
CA SER A 153 8.21 -35.98 -8.20
C SER A 153 8.04 -35.54 -9.65
N THR A 154 7.09 -34.64 -9.90
CA THR A 154 6.86 -34.04 -11.23
C THR A 154 7.57 -32.70 -11.31
N PHE A 155 8.34 -32.50 -12.38
CA PHE A 155 9.12 -31.30 -12.64
C PHE A 155 8.71 -30.70 -13.98
N GLN A 156 8.71 -29.37 -14.05
CA GLN A 156 8.50 -28.65 -15.29
C GLN A 156 9.51 -27.50 -15.37
N ALA A 157 10.28 -27.46 -16.43
CA ALA A 157 11.27 -26.41 -16.64
C ALA A 157 10.62 -25.21 -17.35
N HIS A 158 10.88 -24.01 -16.81
CA HIS A 158 10.51 -22.73 -17.42
C HIS A 158 11.78 -21.96 -17.77
N LEU A 159 11.94 -21.54 -19.02
CA LEU A 159 13.12 -20.84 -19.54
C LEU A 159 12.67 -19.54 -20.22
N ALA A 160 13.32 -18.43 -19.93
CA ALA A 160 13.13 -17.17 -20.66
C ALA A 160 14.46 -16.72 -21.25
N ARG A 161 14.45 -16.24 -22.51
CA ARG A 161 15.66 -15.72 -23.15
C ARG A 161 15.87 -14.26 -22.70
N ILE A 162 16.85 -14.01 -21.85
CA ILE A 162 17.27 -12.66 -21.47
C ILE A 162 18.30 -12.12 -22.48
N HIS A 163 18.14 -10.87 -22.90
CA HIS A 163 18.99 -10.23 -23.89
C HIS A 163 19.93 -9.16 -23.29
N SER A 164 19.76 -8.81 -22.02
CA SER A 164 20.66 -7.93 -21.25
C SER A 164 20.59 -8.23 -19.76
N VAL A 165 21.62 -7.83 -19.00
CA VAL A 165 21.68 -8.00 -17.54
C VAL A 165 20.59 -7.18 -16.83
N ASP A 166 20.15 -6.09 -17.44
CA ASP A 166 19.02 -5.26 -16.97
C ASP A 166 17.65 -5.98 -17.03
N GLN A 167 17.57 -7.13 -17.73
CA GLN A 167 16.34 -7.95 -17.86
C GLN A 167 16.32 -9.17 -16.93
N MET A 168 17.32 -9.31 -16.05
CA MET A 168 17.44 -10.41 -15.08
C MET A 168 16.85 -10.00 -13.74
#